data_AF-A0A2E9CJT2-F1
#
_entry.id   AF-A0A2E9CJT2-F1
#
_cell.length_a   1.000
_cell.length_b   1.000
_cell.length_c   1.000
_cell.angle_alpha   90.00
_cell.angle_beta   90.00
_cell.angle_gamma   90.00
#
_symmetry.space_group_name_H-M   'P 1'
#
loop_
_entity.id
_entity.type
_entity.pdbx_description
1 polymer ?
#
loop_
_entity_poly.entity_id
_entity_poly.type
_entity_poly.pdbx_seq_one_letter_code
_entity_poly.pdbx_strand_id
1 'polypeptide(L)'
;MFQLSIAALVFAALFAGAALYISLVEHPARVGLADGPLLMQWQPSYKRALPIQSGLAVASGLAGLIVGYYSADWRWFAGSILILANWPFTLFIIMPVNKRLMAMSEREAGAGSRAMLIQWGKLHNVRSALGSAAALIFAWALAGAG
;
A
#
# COMPACT_ATOMS: atom_id res chain seq x y z
N MET A 1 -24.64 -9.88 2.32
CA MET A 1 -23.80 -8.84 2.96
C MET A 1 -22.61 -9.41 3.73
N PHE A 2 -22.80 -10.41 4.60
CA PHE A 2 -21.71 -11.00 5.40
C PHE A 2 -20.48 -11.46 4.61
N GLN A 3 -20.66 -12.11 3.46
CA GLN A 3 -19.55 -12.52 2.58
C GLN A 3 -18.76 -11.32 2.04
N LEU A 4 -19.44 -10.21 1.72
CA LEU A 4 -18.81 -9.01 1.17
C LEU A 4 -18.05 -8.21 2.23
N SER A 5 -18.55 -8.17 3.48
CA SER A 5 -17.81 -7.61 4.62
C SER A 5 -16.54 -8.38 4.92
N ILE A 6 -16.57 -9.72 4.83
CA ILE A 6 -15.36 -10.54 4.95
C ILE A 6 -14.40 -10.25 3.80
N ALA A 7 -14.89 -10.16 2.56
CA ALA A 7 -14.04 -9.85 1.41
C ALA A 7 -13.34 -8.49 1.55
N ALA A 8 -14.07 -7.45 1.99
CA ALA A 8 -13.50 -6.12 2.25
C ALA A 8 -12.34 -6.17 3.26
N LEU A 9 -12.55 -6.87 4.38
CA LEU A 9 -11.54 -7.08 5.41
C LEU A 9 -10.35 -7.90 4.90
N VAL A 10 -10.58 -9.03 4.23
CA VAL A 10 -9.52 -9.91 3.72
C VAL A 10 -8.63 -9.17 2.73
N PHE A 11 -9.21 -8.42 1.78
CA PHE A 11 -8.42 -7.64 0.82
C PHE A 11 -7.64 -6.50 1.49
N ALA A 12 -8.22 -5.83 2.49
CA ALA A 12 -7.50 -4.82 3.29
C ALA A 12 -6.34 -5.45 4.07
N ALA A 13 -6.55 -6.61 4.68
CA ALA A 13 -5.53 -7.33 5.45
C ALA A 13 -4.39 -7.82 4.56
N LEU A 14 -4.69 -8.35 3.36
CA LEU A 14 -3.67 -8.73 2.38
C LEU A 14 -2.87 -7.52 1.89
N PHE A 15 -3.54 -6.40 1.62
CA PHE A 15 -2.87 -5.14 1.28
C PHE A 15 -1.94 -4.69 2.42
N ALA A 16 -2.47 -4.63 3.65
CA ALA A 16 -1.74 -4.18 4.83
C ALA A 16 -0.54 -5.08 5.11
N GLY A 17 -0.71 -6.40 5.06
CA GLY A 17 0.37 -7.37 5.24
C GLY A 17 1.48 -7.20 4.22
N ALA A 18 1.15 -7.08 2.93
CA ALA A 18 2.13 -6.82 1.88
C ALA A 18 2.86 -5.48 2.08
N ALA A 19 2.13 -4.42 2.42
CA ALA A 19 2.71 -3.09 2.65
C ALA A 19 3.59 -3.06 3.91
N LEU A 20 3.21 -3.75 4.98
CA LEU A 20 4.02 -3.88 6.19
C LEU A 20 5.28 -4.70 5.93
N TYR A 21 5.18 -5.80 5.20
CA TYR A 21 6.34 -6.59 4.81
C TYR A 21 7.36 -5.75 4.02
N ILE A 22 6.89 -4.95 3.05
CA ILE A 22 7.78 -4.04 2.31
C ILE A 22 8.46 -3.04 3.25
N SER A 23 7.69 -2.39 4.12
CA SER A 23 8.19 -1.35 5.03
C SER A 23 9.16 -1.87 6.10
N LEU A 24 8.88 -3.03 6.68
CA LEU A 24 9.59 -3.56 7.84
C LEU A 24 10.71 -4.54 7.47
N VAL A 25 10.61 -5.19 6.32
CA VAL A 25 11.51 -6.29 5.95
C VAL A 25 12.17 -6.03 4.59
N GLU A 26 11.38 -5.96 3.52
CA GLU A 26 11.92 -5.97 2.15
C GLU A 26 12.77 -4.73 1.84
N HIS A 27 12.29 -3.55 2.23
CA HIS A 27 12.97 -2.30 1.94
C HIS A 27 14.18 -2.04 2.86
N PRO A 28 14.08 -2.24 4.19
CA PRO A 28 15.25 -2.13 5.06
C PRO A 28 16.39 -3.08 4.66
N ALA A 29 16.10 -4.34 4.31
CA ALA A 29 17.11 -5.27 3.83
C ALA A 29 17.75 -4.79 2.51
N ARG A 30 16.95 -4.27 1.59
CA ARG A 30 17.42 -3.75 0.29
C ARG A 30 18.33 -2.54 0.44
N VAL A 31 18.05 -1.64 1.38
CA VAL A 31 18.89 -0.46 1.66
C VAL A 31 20.30 -0.87 2.12
N GLY A 32 20.48 -2.08 2.64
CA GLY A 32 21.81 -2.64 2.95
C GLY A 32 22.68 -2.98 1.74
N LEU A 33 22.10 -3.03 0.53
CA LEU A 33 22.84 -3.30 -0.71
C LEU A 33 23.64 -2.07 -1.18
N ALA A 34 24.65 -2.27 -2.03
CA ALA A 34 25.30 -1.20 -2.78
C ALA A 34 24.31 -0.47 -3.71
N ASP A 35 24.62 0.78 -4.11
CA ASP A 35 23.67 1.68 -4.78
C ASP A 35 23.05 1.11 -6.07
N GLY A 36 23.87 0.53 -6.95
CA GLY A 36 23.43 -0.15 -8.18
C GLY A 36 22.48 -1.32 -7.88
N PRO A 37 22.91 -2.34 -7.13
CA PRO A 37 22.06 -3.48 -6.75
C PRO A 37 20.79 -3.10 -5.99
N LEU A 38 20.83 -2.09 -5.11
CA LEU A 38 19.66 -1.53 -4.41
C LEU A 38 18.61 -1.03 -5.42
N LEU A 39 19.01 -0.23 -6.40
CA LEU A 39 18.13 0.26 -7.45
C LEU A 39 17.62 -0.87 -8.34
N MET A 40 18.51 -1.75 -8.78
CA MET A 40 18.19 -2.89 -9.67
C MET A 40 17.23 -3.89 -9.05
N GLN A 41 17.29 -4.09 -7.73
CA GLN A 41 16.32 -4.93 -7.03
C GLN A 41 14.99 -4.19 -6.89
N TRP A 42 15.03 -2.88 -6.60
CA TRP A 42 13.81 -2.11 -6.33
C TRP A 42 12.90 -1.98 -7.54
N GLN A 43 13.44 -1.73 -8.73
CA GLN A 43 12.66 -1.53 -9.96
C GLN A 43 11.76 -2.74 -10.32
N PRO A 44 12.26 -3.98 -10.46
CA PRO A 44 11.43 -5.15 -10.75
C PRO A 44 10.50 -5.55 -9.59
N SER A 45 10.87 -5.28 -8.33
CA SER A 45 9.99 -5.47 -7.17
C SER A 45 8.79 -4.52 -7.25
N TYR A 46 9.01 -3.22 -7.43
CA TYR A 46 7.94 -2.22 -7.52
C TYR A 46 6.98 -2.52 -8.68
N LYS A 47 7.50 -2.87 -9.88
CA LYS A 47 6.68 -3.17 -11.06
C LYS A 47 5.70 -4.31 -10.79
N ARG A 48 6.11 -5.33 -10.03
CA ARG A 48 5.27 -6.49 -9.68
C ARG A 48 4.30 -6.17 -8.54
N ALA A 49 4.74 -5.40 -7.55
CA ALA A 49 3.92 -5.05 -6.39
C ALA A 49 2.78 -4.07 -6.75
N LEU A 50 3.02 -3.15 -7.70
CA LEU A 50 2.05 -2.11 -8.09
C LEU A 50 0.67 -2.64 -8.46
N PRO A 51 0.50 -3.56 -9.44
CA PRO A 51 -0.82 -4.06 -9.82
C PRO A 51 -1.50 -4.84 -8.69
N ILE A 52 -0.75 -5.64 -7.91
CA ILE A 52 -1.27 -6.44 -6.81
C ILE A 52 -1.83 -5.54 -5.71
N GLN A 53 -1.02 -4.61 -5.20
CA GLN A 53 -1.47 -3.71 -4.13
C GLN A 53 -2.57 -2.77 -4.60
N SER A 54 -2.53 -2.30 -5.85
CA SER A 54 -3.59 -1.44 -6.39
C SER A 54 -4.92 -2.20 -6.51
N GLY A 55 -4.88 -3.45 -6.99
CA GLY A 55 -6.06 -4.31 -7.09
C GLY A 55 -6.67 -4.63 -5.73
N LEU A 56 -5.84 -4.98 -4.74
CA LEU A 56 -6.30 -5.24 -3.37
C LEU A 56 -6.97 -4.00 -2.75
N ALA A 57 -6.39 -2.81 -2.93
CA ALA A 57 -6.95 -1.58 -2.40
C ALA A 57 -8.33 -1.25 -3.02
N VAL A 58 -8.47 -1.41 -4.34
CA VAL A 58 -9.74 -1.17 -5.05
C VAL A 58 -10.79 -2.20 -4.66
N ALA A 59 -10.44 -3.49 -4.68
CA ALA A 59 -11.37 -4.57 -4.32
C ALA A 59 -11.88 -4.40 -2.87
N SER A 60 -10.97 -4.09 -1.95
CA SER A 60 -11.32 -3.80 -0.55
C SER A 60 -12.22 -2.58 -0.42
N GLY A 61 -11.83 -1.46 -1.04
CA GLY A 61 -12.56 -0.20 -0.95
C GLY A 61 -13.97 -0.29 -1.50
N LEU A 62 -14.14 -0.88 -2.69
CA LEU A 62 -15.46 -1.06 -3.31
C LEU A 62 -16.35 -2.01 -2.50
N ALA A 63 -15.81 -3.13 -2.02
CA ALA A 63 -16.56 -4.03 -1.16
C ALA A 63 -17.03 -3.32 0.12
N GLY A 64 -16.16 -2.55 0.77
CA GLY A 64 -16.51 -1.77 1.96
C GLY A 64 -17.56 -0.69 1.68
N LEU A 65 -17.48 0.01 0.54
CA LEU A 65 -18.47 1.03 0.16
C LEU A 65 -19.87 0.41 -0.03
N ILE A 66 -19.94 -0.74 -0.70
CA ILE A 66 -21.19 -1.48 -0.89
C ILE A 66 -21.74 -1.94 0.46
N VAL A 67 -20.90 -2.46 1.36
CA VAL A 67 -21.33 -2.86 2.70
C VAL A 67 -21.85 -1.67 3.51
N GLY A 68 -21.13 -0.54 3.51
CA GLY A 68 -21.54 0.67 4.21
C GLY A 68 -22.89 1.20 3.73
N TYR A 69 -23.14 1.17 2.42
CA TYR A 69 -24.41 1.62 1.85
C TYR A 69 -25.60 0.78 2.35
N TYR A 70 -25.50 -0.54 2.32
CA TYR A 70 -26.61 -1.42 2.71
C TYR A 70 -26.76 -1.61 4.22
N SER A 71 -25.68 -1.50 4.99
CA SER A 71 -25.71 -1.63 6.46
C SER A 71 -25.99 -0.32 7.19
N ALA A 72 -25.90 0.82 6.49
CA ALA A 72 -25.92 2.16 7.09
C ALA A 72 -24.87 2.37 8.20
N ASP A 73 -23.82 1.55 8.24
CA ASP A 73 -22.75 1.64 9.22
C ASP A 73 -21.57 2.45 8.65
N TRP A 74 -21.35 3.63 9.25
CA TRP A 74 -20.35 4.60 8.84
C TRP A 74 -18.92 4.07 8.86
N ARG A 75 -18.64 3.05 9.68
CA ARG A 75 -17.29 2.46 9.83
C ARG A 75 -16.80 1.86 8.51
N TRP A 76 -17.70 1.27 7.72
CA TRP A 76 -17.35 0.73 6.40
C TRP A 76 -16.92 1.84 5.42
N PHE A 77 -17.57 2.99 5.45
CA PHE A 77 -17.13 4.14 4.65
C PHE A 77 -15.76 4.66 5.10
N ALA A 78 -15.54 4.77 6.41
CA ALA A 78 -14.25 5.20 6.95
C ALA A 78 -13.09 4.28 6.51
N GLY A 79 -13.26 2.96 6.63
CA GLY A 79 -12.28 1.98 6.15
C GLY A 79 -12.04 2.06 4.65
N SER A 80 -13.11 2.20 3.85
CA SER A 80 -13.02 2.34 2.39
C SER A 80 -12.29 3.61 1.97
N ILE A 81 -12.55 4.75 2.62
CA ILE A 81 -11.86 6.00 2.32
C ILE A 81 -10.35 5.86 2.60
N LEU A 82 -9.98 5.26 3.73
CA LEU A 82 -8.57 5.07 4.09
C LEU A 82 -7.83 4.16 3.12
N ILE A 83 -8.41 3.02 2.75
CA ILE A 83 -7.74 2.10 1.80
C ILE A 83 -7.64 2.73 0.41
N LEU A 84 -8.70 3.41 -0.06
CA LEU A 84 -8.71 4.09 -1.36
C LEU A 84 -7.81 5.33 -1.39
N ALA A 85 -7.57 6.01 -0.27
CA ALA A 85 -6.65 7.15 -0.17
C ALA A 85 -5.21 6.79 -0.57
N ASN A 86 -4.85 5.50 -0.58
CA ASN A 86 -3.59 5.05 -1.15
C ASN A 86 -3.40 5.44 -2.62
N TRP A 87 -4.46 5.53 -3.42
CA TRP A 87 -4.38 5.94 -4.82
C TRP A 87 -3.94 7.40 -5.00
N PRO A 88 -4.68 8.41 -4.51
CA PRO A 88 -4.27 9.80 -4.66
C PRO A 88 -2.90 10.04 -3.98
N PHE A 89 -2.66 9.43 -2.81
CA PHE A 89 -1.34 9.53 -2.18
C PHE A 89 -0.22 8.97 -3.06
N THR A 90 -0.42 7.80 -3.66
CA THR A 90 0.56 7.20 -4.58
C THR A 90 0.75 8.06 -5.82
N LEU A 91 -0.33 8.50 -6.47
CA LEU A 91 -0.27 9.25 -7.73
C LEU A 91 0.40 10.62 -7.58
N PHE A 92 0.07 11.36 -6.52
CA PHE A 92 0.55 12.73 -6.35
C PHE A 92 1.87 12.82 -5.58
N ILE A 93 2.11 11.92 -4.61
CA ILE A 93 3.27 12.03 -3.72
C ILE A 93 4.38 11.04 -4.08
N ILE A 94 4.04 9.76 -4.29
CA ILE A 94 5.06 8.71 -4.50
C ILE A 94 5.47 8.59 -5.98
N MET A 95 4.52 8.69 -6.91
CA MET A 95 4.74 8.45 -8.34
C MET A 95 5.83 9.35 -8.95
N PRO A 96 5.98 10.64 -8.58
CA PRO A 96 7.10 11.45 -9.05
C PRO A 96 8.48 10.85 -8.66
N VAL A 97 8.59 10.32 -7.44
CA VAL A 97 9.80 9.63 -6.96
C VAL A 97 10.00 8.33 -7.73
N ASN A 98 8.93 7.54 -7.92
CA ASN A 98 8.98 6.27 -8.65
C ASN A 98 9.44 6.45 -10.09
N LYS A 99 8.90 7.45 -10.80
CA LYS A 99 9.25 7.73 -12.19
C LYS A 99 10.73 8.06 -12.36
N ARG A 100 11.27 8.89 -11.45
CA ARG A 100 12.70 9.24 -11.45
C ARG A 100 13.58 8.01 -11.19
N LEU A 101 13.25 7.20 -10.18
CA LEU A 101 13.99 5.96 -9.88
C LEU A 101 13.89 4.94 -11.03
N MET A 102 12.74 4.84 -11.70
CA MET A 102 12.55 3.93 -12.83
C MET A 102 13.32 4.35 -14.09
N ALA A 103 13.62 5.64 -14.24
CA ALA A 103 14.35 6.16 -15.38
C ALA A 103 15.87 5.98 -15.25
N MET A 104 16.38 5.78 -14.03
CA MET A 104 17.80 5.57 -13.77
C MET A 104 18.25 4.16 -14.16
N SER A 105 19.40 4.07 -14.81
CA SER A 105 20.15 2.85 -15.02
C SER A 105 21.01 2.51 -13.79
N GLU A 106 21.50 1.27 -13.71
CA GLU A 106 22.40 0.83 -12.64
C GLU A 106 23.67 1.70 -12.55
N ARG A 107 24.22 2.12 -13.70
CA ARG A 107 25.45 2.94 -13.76
C ARG A 107 25.24 4.36 -13.24
N GLU A 108 24.00 4.85 -13.25
CA GLU A 108 23.63 6.16 -12.73
C GLU A 108 23.27 6.11 -11.23
N ALA A 109 23.22 4.91 -10.64
CA ALA A 109 22.94 4.76 -9.22
C ALA A 109 24.10 5.29 -8.37
N GLY A 110 23.76 5.98 -7.29
CA GLY A 110 24.71 6.59 -6.37
C GLY A 110 24.02 7.15 -5.14
N ALA A 111 24.69 8.03 -4.41
CA ALA A 111 24.15 8.67 -3.21
C ALA A 111 22.76 9.33 -3.43
N GLY A 112 22.54 9.91 -4.62
CA GLY A 112 21.26 10.52 -4.99
C GLY A 112 20.11 9.51 -5.08
N SER A 113 20.30 8.40 -5.80
CA SER A 113 19.27 7.35 -5.93
C SER A 113 19.02 6.65 -4.58
N ARG A 114 20.06 6.44 -3.77
CA ARG A 114 19.94 5.95 -2.40
C ARG A 114 19.07 6.87 -1.54
N ALA A 115 19.34 8.19 -1.56
CA ALA A 115 18.54 9.15 -0.79
C ALA A 115 17.06 9.12 -1.20
N MET A 116 16.79 9.04 -2.51
CA MET A 116 15.43 8.89 -3.02
C MET A 116 14.77 7.58 -2.60
N LEU A 117 15.50 6.46 -2.56
CA LEU A 117 14.97 5.18 -2.08
C LEU A 117 14.71 5.18 -0.57
N ILE A 118 15.52 5.86 0.23
CA ILE A 118 15.24 6.07 1.65
C ILE A 118 13.97 6.91 1.82
N GLN A 119 13.83 8.00 1.05
CA GLN A 119 12.60 8.80 1.04
C GLN A 119 11.39 7.97 0.61
N TRP A 120 11.54 7.15 -0.43
CA TRP A 120 10.49 6.26 -0.92
C TRP A 120 10.00 5.32 0.19
N GLY A 121 10.91 4.74 0.98
CA GLY A 121 10.56 3.89 2.13
C GLY A 121 9.72 4.65 3.17
N LYS A 122 10.09 5.89 3.50
CA LYS A 122 9.32 6.74 4.42
C LYS A 122 7.91 7.03 3.89
N LEU A 123 7.78 7.28 2.58
CA LEU A 123 6.47 7.47 1.95
C LEU A 123 5.66 6.17 1.93
N HIS A 124 6.31 5.02 1.72
CA HIS A 124 5.64 3.72 1.76
C HIS A 124 5.06 3.40 3.15
N ASN A 125 5.70 3.83 4.23
CA ASN A 125 5.16 3.68 5.60
C ASN A 125 3.77 4.32 5.76
N VAL A 126 3.49 5.44 5.08
CA VAL A 126 2.16 6.07 5.09
C VAL A 126 1.13 5.14 4.46
N ARG A 127 1.49 4.45 3.36
CA ARG A 127 0.61 3.45 2.73
C ARG A 127 0.36 2.26 3.64
N SER A 128 1.39 1.77 4.34
CA SER A 128 1.24 0.72 5.35
C SER A 128 0.27 1.16 6.45
N ALA A 129 0.42 2.37 6.98
CA ALA A 129 -0.46 2.91 8.02
C ALA A 129 -1.91 3.03 7.56
N LEU A 130 -2.16 3.59 6.36
CA LEU A 130 -3.50 3.69 5.79
C LEU A 130 -4.15 2.31 5.61
N GLY A 131 -3.40 1.35 5.08
CA GLY A 131 -3.87 -0.02 4.88
C GLY A 131 -4.19 -0.74 6.19
N SER A 132 -3.30 -0.65 7.18
CA SER A 132 -3.51 -1.22 8.51
C SER A 132 -4.70 -0.60 9.22
N ALA A 133 -4.85 0.74 9.17
CA ALA A 133 -5.99 1.42 9.75
C ALA A 133 -7.32 1.00 9.11
N ALA A 134 -7.36 0.87 7.78
CA ALA A 134 -8.54 0.36 7.08
C ALA A 134 -8.90 -1.07 7.51
N ALA A 135 -7.90 -1.97 7.57
CA ALA A 135 -8.13 -3.34 8.01
C ALA A 135 -8.67 -3.42 9.45
N LEU A 136 -8.12 -2.61 10.37
CA LEU A 136 -8.59 -2.54 11.76
C LEU A 136 -10.01 -2.00 11.86
N ILE A 137 -10.37 -0.97 11.08
CA ILE A 137 -11.73 -0.43 11.06
C ILE A 137 -12.72 -1.45 10.50
N PHE A 138 -12.38 -2.16 9.42
CA PHE A 138 -13.23 -3.23 8.91
C PHE A 138 -13.39 -4.38 9.90
N ALA A 139 -12.33 -4.75 10.62
CA ALA A 139 -12.40 -5.75 11.68
C ALA A 139 -13.33 -5.29 12.81
N TRP A 140 -13.23 -4.02 13.23
CA TRP A 140 -14.12 -3.44 14.24
C TRP A 140 -15.58 -3.40 13.78
N ALA A 141 -15.83 -2.99 12.54
CA ALA A 141 -17.17 -2.98 11.96
C ALA A 141 -17.79 -4.39 11.95
N LEU A 142 -17.02 -5.39 11.51
CA LEU A 142 -17.46 -6.78 11.46
C LEU A 142 -17.73 -7.36 12.85
N ALA A 143 -16.89 -7.08 13.84
CA ALA A 143 -17.08 -7.56 15.22
C ALA A 143 -18.31 -6.93 15.91
N GLY A 144 -18.68 -5.71 15.52
CA GLY A 144 -19.84 -5.01 16.06
C GLY A 144 -21.12 -5.18 15.24
N ALA A 145 -21.17 -6.12 14.29
CA ALA A 145 -22.34 -6.39 13.45
C ALA A 145 -23.29 -7.46 14.04
N GLY A 146 -23.20 -7.70 15.36
CA GLY A 146 -24.08 -8.60 16.12
C GLY A 146 -25.37 -7.93 16.56
#